data_AF-A0A2W1BHL9-F1
#
_entry.id   AF-A0A2W1BHL9-F1
#
_cell.length_a   1.000
_cell.length_b   1.000
_cell.length_c   1.000
_cell.angle_alpha   90.00
_cell.angle_beta   90.00
_cell.angle_gamma   90.00
#
_symmetry.space_group_name_H-M   'P 1'
#
loop_
_entity.id
_entity.type
_entity.pdbx_description
1 polymer ?
#
loop_
_entity_poly.entity_id
_entity_poly.type
_entity_poly.pdbx_seq_one_letter_code
_entity_poly.pdbx_strand_id
1 'polypeptide(L)'
;MISRKSFELRTHIVVNRVRLQDSNLRVLFILTLVVTILFDLNGAKGQAMTEIQSLFKEHCVVPDVISIPPPDVLTVKYPSGSTVETAKELTPTQVKDQPTVTWAAKEQEYYTLAMVDPDAPSREHPKFREWHHWLVGNILGTNVGKGEILSDYIGSGPPKGTGLHRYVFLVYKQPEKCDFSKVIKLPNNSGDKRGKFSIAKFAQQFKLGTPVAGNFYVAKYDDYVPKLYAKLKG
;
A
#
# COMPACT_ATOMS: atom_id res chain seq x y z
N MET A 1 -12.62 -5.45 -63.92
CA MET A 1 -11.27 -5.90 -64.27
C MET A 1 -10.53 -6.17 -62.96
N ILE A 2 -10.28 -7.46 -62.63
CA ILE A 2 -9.21 -8.00 -61.74
C ILE A 2 -9.24 -7.56 -60.25
N SER A 3 -8.99 -8.34 -59.20
CA SER A 3 -8.95 -9.77 -58.85
C SER A 3 -8.55 -9.79 -57.36
N ARG A 4 -9.19 -10.64 -56.55
CA ARG A 4 -8.70 -11.02 -55.21
C ARG A 4 -7.33 -11.71 -55.31
N LYS A 5 -6.50 -11.60 -54.26
CA LYS A 5 -5.60 -12.67 -53.82
C LYS A 5 -5.13 -12.45 -52.38
N SER A 6 -5.67 -13.27 -51.49
CA SER A 6 -5.21 -13.56 -50.13
C SER A 6 -3.98 -14.47 -50.19
N PHE A 7 -3.02 -14.22 -49.30
CA PHE A 7 -1.77 -14.97 -49.16
C PHE A 7 -2.00 -16.13 -48.17
N GLU A 8 -1.93 -17.38 -48.65
CA GLU A 8 -1.90 -18.59 -47.82
C GLU A 8 -0.44 -18.94 -47.48
N LEU A 9 -0.12 -19.14 -46.20
CA LEU A 9 1.07 -19.85 -45.78
C LEU A 9 0.69 -21.30 -45.45
N ARG A 10 1.21 -22.22 -46.27
CA ARG A 10 1.08 -23.68 -46.11
C ARG A 10 2.06 -24.18 -45.06
N THR A 11 1.55 -24.87 -44.04
CA THR A 11 2.33 -25.82 -43.23
C THR A 11 2.03 -27.24 -43.69
N HIS A 12 2.98 -27.86 -44.38
CA HIS A 12 2.93 -29.27 -44.73
C HIS A 12 3.30 -30.12 -43.50
N ILE A 13 2.31 -30.79 -42.90
CA ILE A 13 2.54 -31.86 -41.93
C ILE A 13 2.38 -33.18 -42.69
N VAL A 14 3.51 -33.89 -42.87
CA VAL A 14 3.52 -35.26 -43.40
C VAL A 14 3.12 -36.20 -42.27
N VAL A 15 1.89 -36.71 -42.32
CA VAL A 15 1.42 -37.75 -41.39
C VAL A 15 1.83 -39.11 -41.94
N ASN A 16 2.89 -39.69 -41.37
CA ASN A 16 3.25 -41.08 -41.65
C ASN A 16 2.18 -42.01 -41.05
N ARG A 17 1.58 -42.83 -41.92
CA ARG A 17 0.49 -43.76 -41.61
C ARG A 17 1.07 -45.04 -41.01
N VAL A 18 1.19 -45.11 -39.69
CA VAL A 18 1.48 -46.37 -38.98
C VAL A 18 0.16 -47.10 -38.72
N ARG A 19 0.02 -48.31 -39.27
CA ARG A 19 -1.13 -49.19 -39.06
C ARG A 19 -0.96 -49.86 -37.69
N LEU A 20 -1.67 -49.38 -36.67
CA LEU A 20 -1.60 -49.92 -35.31
C LEU A 20 -2.80 -50.87 -35.06
N GLN A 21 -2.53 -52.17 -35.14
CA GLN A 21 -3.36 -53.24 -34.56
C GLN A 21 -2.80 -53.56 -33.17
N ASP A 22 -3.11 -52.76 -32.16
CA ASP A 22 -2.98 -53.17 -30.76
C ASP A 22 -3.82 -52.22 -29.88
N SER A 23 -4.85 -52.78 -29.24
CA SER A 23 -5.82 -52.05 -28.42
C SER A 23 -5.21 -51.44 -27.15
N ASN A 24 -4.14 -52.05 -26.62
CA ASN A 24 -3.48 -51.59 -25.40
C ASN A 24 -2.66 -50.31 -25.58
N LEU A 25 -2.19 -50.01 -26.81
CA LEU A 25 -1.42 -48.80 -27.11
C LEU A 25 -2.32 -47.55 -27.29
N ARG A 26 -3.60 -47.76 -27.64
CA ARG A 26 -4.60 -46.68 -27.77
C ARG A 26 -4.98 -46.09 -26.41
N VAL A 27 -5.04 -46.92 -25.38
CA VAL A 27 -5.33 -46.46 -24.00
C VAL A 27 -4.18 -45.62 -23.46
N LEU A 28 -2.93 -46.00 -23.76
CA LEU A 28 -1.74 -45.30 -23.30
C LEU A 28 -1.56 -43.91 -23.95
N PHE A 29 -1.95 -43.75 -25.23
CA PHE A 29 -1.93 -42.47 -25.94
C PHE A 29 -3.07 -41.53 -25.52
N ILE A 30 -4.26 -42.07 -25.22
CA ILE A 30 -5.38 -41.26 -24.73
C ILE A 30 -5.10 -40.79 -23.29
N LEU A 31 -4.49 -41.64 -22.44
CA LEU A 31 -4.07 -41.22 -21.10
C LEU A 31 -3.00 -40.13 -21.12
N THR A 32 -2.01 -40.19 -22.02
CA THR A 32 -0.99 -39.13 -22.11
C THR A 32 -1.58 -37.81 -22.61
N LEU A 33 -2.52 -37.85 -23.57
CA LEU A 33 -3.21 -36.64 -24.06
C LEU A 33 -4.08 -36.00 -22.96
N VAL A 34 -4.79 -36.81 -22.17
CA VAL A 34 -5.63 -36.34 -21.05
C VAL A 34 -4.78 -35.81 -19.89
N VAL A 35 -3.61 -36.40 -19.64
CA VAL A 35 -2.67 -35.89 -18.63
C VAL A 35 -2.09 -34.53 -19.04
N THR A 36 -1.73 -34.30 -20.31
CA THR A 36 -1.33 -32.96 -20.77
C THR A 36 -2.46 -31.93 -20.71
N ILE A 37 -3.72 -32.32 -20.97
CA ILE A 37 -4.87 -31.41 -20.87
C ILE A 37 -5.26 -31.12 -19.40
N LEU A 38 -4.89 -32.01 -18.45
CA LEU A 38 -5.07 -31.76 -17.01
C LEU A 38 -3.93 -30.94 -16.38
N PHE A 39 -2.78 -30.77 -17.05
CA PHE A 39 -1.70 -29.90 -16.56
C PHE A 39 -1.87 -28.42 -16.93
N ASP A 40 -2.82 -28.07 -17.80
CA ASP A 40 -3.07 -26.68 -18.24
C ASP A 40 -4.37 -26.05 -17.68
N LEU A 41 -4.85 -26.52 -16.51
CA LEU A 41 -5.91 -25.83 -15.75
C LEU A 41 -5.44 -25.21 -14.44
N ASN A 42 -4.14 -25.21 -14.17
CA ASN A 42 -3.55 -24.27 -13.21
C ASN A 42 -2.84 -23.16 -13.99
N GLY A 43 -3.65 -22.39 -14.71
CA GLY A 43 -3.26 -21.04 -15.08
C GLY A 43 -3.00 -20.27 -13.79
N ALA A 44 -1.76 -20.31 -13.31
CA ALA A 44 -1.19 -19.25 -12.48
C ALA A 44 -1.18 -17.98 -13.34
N LYS A 45 -2.37 -17.40 -13.57
CA LYS A 45 -2.50 -16.00 -13.90
C LYS A 45 -1.97 -15.30 -12.67
N GLY A 46 -0.68 -14.96 -12.67
CA GLY A 46 -0.18 -13.93 -11.77
C GLY A 46 -1.11 -12.74 -11.94
N GLN A 47 -1.90 -12.45 -10.91
CA GLN A 47 -2.80 -11.30 -10.98
C GLN A 47 -1.94 -10.09 -11.30
N ALA A 48 -2.31 -9.36 -12.35
CA ALA A 48 -1.68 -8.07 -12.62
C ALA A 48 -1.82 -7.22 -11.35
N MET A 49 -0.69 -6.70 -10.86
CA MET A 49 -0.67 -5.82 -9.70
C MET A 49 -1.63 -4.65 -9.95
N THR A 50 -2.39 -4.25 -8.94
CA THR A 50 -3.22 -3.04 -9.07
C THR A 50 -2.32 -1.81 -9.23
N GLU A 51 -2.88 -0.70 -9.71
CA GLU A 51 -2.16 0.57 -9.88
C GLU A 51 -1.52 1.02 -8.56
N ILE A 52 -2.29 1.00 -7.45
CA ILE A 52 -1.77 1.36 -6.13
C ILE A 52 -0.61 0.46 -5.71
N GLN A 53 -0.71 -0.86 -5.92
CA GLN A 53 0.35 -1.76 -5.52
C GLN A 53 1.64 -1.56 -6.35
N SER A 54 1.49 -1.15 -7.61
CA SER A 54 2.61 -0.78 -8.48
C SER A 54 3.27 0.52 -8.00
N LEU A 55 2.47 1.55 -7.67
CA LEU A 55 2.97 2.82 -7.14
C LEU A 55 3.68 2.67 -5.78
N PHE A 56 3.17 1.80 -4.90
CA PHE A 56 3.85 1.50 -3.63
C PHE A 56 5.25 0.90 -3.84
N LYS A 57 5.44 0.09 -4.89
CA LYS A 57 6.75 -0.48 -5.25
C LYS A 57 7.64 0.54 -5.96
N GLU A 58 7.10 1.26 -6.95
CA GLU A 58 7.82 2.26 -7.74
C GLU A 58 8.39 3.38 -6.85
N HIS A 59 7.61 3.85 -5.88
CA HIS A 59 8.05 4.87 -4.93
C HIS A 59 8.81 4.31 -3.71
N CYS A 60 9.17 3.03 -3.75
CA CYS A 60 9.90 2.31 -2.71
C CYS A 60 9.23 2.33 -1.32
N VAL A 61 7.92 2.59 -1.22
CA VAL A 61 7.17 2.40 0.04
C VAL A 61 7.26 0.92 0.45
N VAL A 62 7.20 0.05 -0.55
CA VAL A 62 7.77 -1.30 -0.49
C VAL A 62 9.16 -1.25 -1.12
N PRO A 63 10.26 -1.58 -0.41
CA PRO A 63 10.31 -2.22 0.90
C PRO A 63 10.57 -1.27 2.08
N ASP A 64 10.70 0.05 1.89
CA ASP A 64 11.20 0.95 2.94
C ASP A 64 10.33 1.00 4.21
N VAL A 65 9.00 0.85 4.05
CA VAL A 65 8.00 1.03 5.12
C VAL A 65 7.29 -0.29 5.43
N ILE A 66 6.87 -1.01 4.39
CA ILE A 66 6.13 -2.27 4.48
C ILE A 66 6.67 -3.28 3.47
N SER A 67 6.46 -4.57 3.72
CA SER A 67 6.92 -5.65 2.84
C SER A 67 5.92 -6.03 1.74
N ILE A 68 4.63 -5.80 1.98
CA ILE A 68 3.54 -6.19 1.07
C ILE A 68 2.66 -4.95 0.84
N PRO A 69 2.39 -4.55 -0.42
CA PRO A 69 1.54 -3.41 -0.69
C PRO A 69 0.09 -3.72 -0.28
N PRO A 70 -0.65 -2.74 0.25
CA PRO A 70 -2.04 -2.94 0.65
C PRO A 70 -2.90 -3.36 -0.57
N PRO A 71 -3.90 -4.23 -0.38
CA PRO A 71 -4.80 -4.63 -1.45
C PRO A 71 -5.75 -3.49 -1.86
N ASP A 72 -6.18 -2.66 -0.90
CA ASP A 72 -7.19 -1.62 -1.10
C ASP A 72 -6.64 -0.19 -0.93
N VAL A 73 -7.29 0.75 -1.62
CA VAL A 73 -6.97 2.19 -1.52
C VAL A 73 -7.66 2.78 -0.30
N LEU A 74 -6.90 3.48 0.55
CA LEU A 74 -7.45 4.34 1.59
C LEU A 74 -7.86 5.69 1.00
N THR A 75 -9.12 6.07 1.17
CA THR A 75 -9.58 7.43 0.82
C THR A 75 -9.18 8.39 1.93
N VAL A 76 -8.48 9.48 1.59
CA VAL A 76 -8.05 10.53 2.52
C VAL A 76 -8.45 11.88 1.96
N LYS A 77 -9.29 12.63 2.69
CA LYS A 77 -9.80 13.95 2.27
C LYS A 77 -9.49 15.00 3.33
N TYR A 78 -8.80 16.05 2.91
CA TYR A 78 -8.38 17.15 3.76
C TYR A 78 -9.44 18.25 3.84
N PRO A 79 -9.55 18.97 4.97
CA PRO A 79 -10.44 20.13 5.10
C PRO A 79 -10.19 21.24 4.07
N SER A 80 -8.99 21.30 3.49
CA SER A 80 -8.64 22.22 2.40
C SER A 80 -9.40 21.95 1.07
N GLY A 81 -10.13 20.84 0.99
CA GLY A 81 -10.74 20.34 -0.25
C GLY A 81 -9.83 19.38 -1.05
N SER A 82 -8.57 19.21 -0.63
CA SER A 82 -7.62 18.31 -1.28
C SER A 82 -7.93 16.84 -0.96
N THR A 83 -7.72 15.95 -1.92
CA THR A 83 -7.82 14.49 -1.73
C THR A 83 -6.47 13.85 -2.04
N VAL A 84 -6.10 12.80 -1.30
CA VAL A 84 -4.88 12.04 -1.59
C VAL A 84 -5.11 11.15 -2.80
N GLU A 85 -4.54 11.57 -3.92
CA GLU A 85 -4.28 10.71 -5.08
C GLU A 85 -2.89 10.08 -4.93
N THR A 86 -2.78 8.77 -5.17
CA THR A 86 -1.56 8.02 -4.87
C THR A 86 -0.35 8.61 -5.59
N ALA A 87 0.72 8.84 -4.83
CA ALA A 87 1.98 9.42 -5.27
C ALA A 87 1.93 10.86 -5.81
N LYS A 88 0.77 11.53 -5.76
CA LYS A 88 0.67 12.94 -6.19
C LYS A 88 1.22 13.89 -5.14
N GLU A 89 1.64 15.07 -5.59
CA GLU A 89 2.13 16.12 -4.71
C GLU A 89 0.97 16.85 -4.03
N LEU A 90 1.06 17.04 -2.72
CA LEU A 90 0.25 17.99 -1.94
C LEU A 90 1.20 18.93 -1.20
N THR A 91 0.75 20.16 -0.94
CA THR A 91 1.55 21.11 -0.17
C THR A 91 1.33 20.92 1.34
N PRO A 92 2.35 21.20 2.18
CA PRO A 92 2.17 21.25 3.64
C PRO A 92 0.97 22.10 4.07
N THR A 93 0.71 23.21 3.38
CA THR A 93 -0.46 24.07 3.62
C THR A 93 -1.79 23.35 3.38
N GLN A 94 -1.92 22.55 2.31
CA GLN A 94 -3.13 21.78 2.00
C GLN A 94 -3.42 20.69 3.04
N VAL A 95 -2.38 20.15 3.67
CA VAL A 95 -2.43 19.00 4.57
C VAL A 95 -2.18 19.37 6.05
N LYS A 96 -2.28 20.66 6.39
CA LYS A 96 -1.99 21.15 7.75
C LYS A 96 -2.99 20.64 8.81
N ASP A 97 -4.23 20.39 8.41
CA ASP A 97 -5.33 19.98 9.27
C ASP A 97 -5.64 18.48 9.10
N GLN A 98 -6.12 17.84 10.16
CA GLN A 98 -6.40 16.40 10.16
C GLN A 98 -7.42 16.03 9.06
N PRO A 99 -7.15 15.02 8.21
CA PRO A 99 -8.08 14.59 7.19
C PRO A 99 -9.20 13.72 7.75
N THR A 100 -10.26 13.57 6.97
CA THR A 100 -11.17 12.43 7.10
C THR A 100 -10.63 11.26 6.29
N VAL A 101 -10.77 10.04 6.81
CA VAL A 101 -10.29 8.82 6.15
C VAL A 101 -11.39 7.77 6.06
N THR A 102 -11.39 6.96 5.00
CA THR A 102 -12.40 5.92 4.78
C THR A 102 -11.78 4.75 4.01
N TRP A 103 -12.09 3.53 4.47
CA TRP A 103 -11.67 2.27 3.85
C TRP A 103 -12.81 1.25 3.93
N ALA A 104 -12.67 0.12 3.24
CA ALA A 104 -13.57 -1.01 3.37
C ALA A 104 -13.36 -1.68 4.75
N ALA A 105 -14.28 -1.44 5.69
CA ALA A 105 -14.22 -1.96 7.04
C ALA A 105 -15.47 -2.77 7.39
N LYS A 106 -15.33 -3.70 8.32
CA LYS A 106 -16.46 -4.37 8.98
C LYS A 106 -16.78 -3.63 10.27
N GLU A 107 -18.07 -3.37 10.52
CA GLU A 107 -18.52 -2.49 11.61
C GLU A 107 -18.11 -2.96 13.02
N GLN A 108 -17.96 -4.27 13.22
CA GLN A 108 -17.62 -4.88 14.52
C GLN A 108 -16.14 -5.26 14.64
N GLU A 109 -15.30 -4.86 13.68
CA GLU A 109 -13.86 -5.12 13.73
C GLU A 109 -13.08 -3.86 14.17
N TYR A 110 -11.94 -4.09 14.79
CA TYR A 110 -11.03 -3.04 15.22
C TYR A 110 -9.93 -2.81 14.20
N TYR A 111 -9.53 -1.55 14.05
CA TYR A 111 -8.49 -1.12 13.13
C TYR A 111 -7.48 -0.19 13.80
N THR A 112 -6.26 -0.21 13.28
CA THR A 112 -5.21 0.77 13.56
C THR A 112 -4.94 1.57 12.29
N LEU A 113 -4.89 2.89 12.41
CA LEU A 113 -4.50 3.83 11.36
C LEU A 113 -3.15 4.46 11.72
N ALA A 114 -2.23 4.50 10.76
CA ALA A 114 -0.96 5.21 10.88
C ALA A 114 -0.72 6.11 9.67
N MET A 115 -0.06 7.25 9.91
CA MET A 115 0.54 8.11 8.89
C MET A 115 2.03 8.27 9.21
N VAL A 116 2.92 7.90 8.30
CA VAL A 116 4.37 7.87 8.54
C VAL A 116 5.16 8.54 7.40
N ASP A 117 6.26 9.19 7.77
CA ASP A 117 7.26 9.76 6.86
C ASP A 117 8.57 8.96 6.98
N PRO A 118 8.91 8.11 6.00
CA PRO A 118 10.17 7.36 5.99
C PRO A 118 11.37 8.22 5.55
N ASP A 119 11.14 9.44 5.12
CA ASP A 119 12.15 10.30 4.51
C ASP A 119 12.64 11.38 5.49
N ALA A 120 12.31 11.32 6.78
CA ALA A 120 12.79 12.31 7.74
C ALA A 120 14.30 12.16 8.10
N PRO A 121 15.12 13.23 8.05
CA PRO A 121 14.82 14.58 7.58
C PRO A 121 14.95 14.77 6.06
N SER A 122 15.60 13.86 5.33
CA SER A 122 15.56 13.80 3.86
C SER A 122 15.57 12.33 3.39
N ARG A 123 15.02 12.06 2.20
CA ARG A 123 15.04 10.69 1.63
C ARG A 123 16.47 10.19 1.40
N GLU A 124 17.40 11.08 1.05
CA GLU A 124 18.82 10.78 0.83
C GLU A 124 19.54 10.40 2.14
N HIS A 125 19.20 11.07 3.24
CA HIS A 125 19.79 10.85 4.56
C HIS A 125 18.72 10.72 5.66
N PRO A 126 17.96 9.60 5.71
CA PRO A 126 16.75 9.48 6.52
C PRO A 126 17.04 9.08 7.99
N LYS A 127 17.82 9.90 8.70
CA LYS A 127 18.28 9.66 10.08
C LYS A 127 17.16 9.41 11.10
N PHE A 128 15.96 9.92 10.84
CA PHE A 128 14.80 9.81 11.72
C PHE A 128 13.72 8.88 11.18
N ARG A 129 14.01 8.09 10.14
CA ARG A 129 13.07 7.09 9.60
C ARG A 129 12.55 6.16 10.68
N GLU A 130 11.25 5.93 10.78
CA GLU A 130 10.13 6.76 10.29
C GLU A 130 9.84 7.89 11.30
N TRP A 131 9.35 9.03 10.82
CA TRP A 131 8.71 10.04 11.64
C TRP A 131 7.19 9.89 11.50
N HIS A 132 6.50 9.51 12.57
CA HIS A 132 5.06 9.22 12.49
C HIS A 132 4.20 10.45 12.79
N HIS A 133 3.37 10.80 11.82
CA HIS A 133 2.53 12.00 11.82
C HIS A 133 1.19 11.79 12.53
N TRP A 134 0.67 10.57 12.52
CA TRP A 134 -0.61 10.25 13.14
C TRP A 134 -0.67 8.76 13.47
N LEU A 135 -1.20 8.42 14.64
CA LEU A 135 -1.38 7.03 15.05
C LEU A 135 -2.64 6.92 15.90
N VAL A 136 -3.59 6.10 15.44
CA VAL A 136 -4.86 5.86 16.13
C VAL A 136 -5.12 4.37 16.15
N GLY A 137 -5.28 3.79 17.33
CA GLY A 137 -5.62 2.39 17.51
C GLY A 137 -7.09 2.21 17.89
N ASN A 138 -7.54 0.96 17.99
CA ASN A 138 -8.87 0.60 18.51
C ASN A 138 -10.03 1.32 17.80
N ILE A 139 -9.88 1.63 16.51
CA ILE A 139 -10.95 2.23 15.70
C ILE A 139 -11.98 1.15 15.41
N LEU A 140 -13.22 1.32 15.86
CA LEU A 140 -14.31 0.39 15.55
C LEU A 140 -14.95 0.74 14.20
N GLY A 141 -14.89 -0.19 13.25
CA GLY A 141 -15.30 0.07 11.86
C GLY A 141 -14.46 1.17 11.22
N THR A 142 -15.09 2.21 10.68
CA THR A 142 -14.40 3.38 10.07
C THR A 142 -14.41 4.63 10.95
N ASN A 143 -14.98 4.57 12.16
CA ASN A 143 -15.16 5.77 12.97
C ASN A 143 -13.89 6.11 13.77
N VAL A 144 -12.97 6.83 13.12
CA VAL A 144 -11.69 7.27 13.72
C VAL A 144 -11.91 8.05 15.03
N GLY A 145 -12.99 8.81 15.16
CA GLY A 145 -13.31 9.57 16.37
C GLY A 145 -13.66 8.72 17.59
N LYS A 146 -13.96 7.42 17.39
CA LYS A 146 -14.13 6.43 18.47
C LYS A 146 -12.85 5.63 18.75
N GLY A 147 -11.78 5.88 17.99
CA GLY A 147 -10.48 5.26 18.20
C GLY A 147 -9.74 5.87 19.39
N GLU A 148 -8.72 5.14 19.83
CA GLU A 148 -7.79 5.60 20.85
C GLU A 148 -6.62 6.31 20.16
N ILE A 149 -6.55 7.64 20.31
CA ILE A 149 -5.44 8.42 19.75
C ILE A 149 -4.16 8.05 20.52
N LEU A 150 -3.15 7.59 19.79
CA LEU A 150 -1.82 7.25 20.31
C LEU A 150 -0.83 8.39 20.00
N SER A 151 -1.01 9.04 18.85
CA SER A 151 -0.23 10.21 18.49
C SER A 151 -1.11 11.14 17.68
N ASP A 152 -1.34 12.35 18.17
CA ASP A 152 -2.19 13.34 17.51
C ASP A 152 -1.67 13.68 16.12
N TYR A 153 -2.56 14.13 15.24
CA TYR A 153 -2.20 14.51 13.88
C TYR A 153 -1.24 15.70 13.85
N ILE A 154 -0.14 15.55 13.14
CA ILE A 154 0.78 16.62 12.73
C ILE A 154 0.86 16.59 11.20
N GLY A 155 0.60 17.72 10.54
CA GLY A 155 0.70 17.83 9.08
C GLY A 155 2.11 17.63 8.54
N SER A 156 2.24 17.67 7.21
CA SER A 156 3.54 17.58 6.55
C SER A 156 4.44 18.74 6.95
N GLY A 157 5.72 18.45 7.22
CA GLY A 157 6.72 19.43 7.63
C GLY A 157 8.11 19.16 7.08
N PRO A 158 8.27 18.85 5.77
CA PRO A 158 9.57 18.55 5.20
C PRO A 158 10.48 19.78 5.29
N PRO A 159 11.72 19.66 5.79
CA PRO A 159 12.62 20.79 5.91
C PRO A 159 12.95 21.43 4.56
N LYS A 160 13.34 22.72 4.56
CA LYS A 160 13.75 23.40 3.34
C LYS A 160 14.99 22.72 2.74
N GLY A 161 14.95 22.42 1.44
CA GLY A 161 16.07 21.83 0.71
C GLY A 161 16.19 20.31 0.78
N THR A 162 15.26 19.59 1.42
CA THR A 162 15.31 18.11 1.56
C THR A 162 14.54 17.37 0.48
N GLY A 163 13.92 18.11 -0.45
CA GLY A 163 13.15 17.56 -1.56
C GLY A 163 11.77 17.06 -1.14
N LEU A 164 11.26 16.07 -1.89
CA LEU A 164 9.97 15.44 -1.63
C LEU A 164 10.11 14.33 -0.59
N HIS A 165 9.23 14.36 0.41
CA HIS A 165 9.03 13.29 1.39
C HIS A 165 7.76 12.52 1.05
N ARG A 166 7.76 11.22 1.31
CA ARG A 166 6.58 10.35 1.19
C ARG A 166 5.78 10.38 2.50
N TYR A 167 4.48 10.61 2.41
CA TYR A 167 3.57 10.56 3.55
C TYR A 167 2.60 9.40 3.38
N VAL A 168 2.92 8.29 4.06
CA VAL A 168 2.27 7.00 3.84
C VAL A 168 1.21 6.76 4.89
N PHE A 169 -0.04 6.60 4.44
CA PHE A 169 -1.14 6.15 5.28
C PHE A 169 -1.33 4.64 5.16
N LEU A 170 -1.51 3.99 6.31
CA LEU A 170 -1.70 2.55 6.41
C LEU A 170 -2.82 2.26 7.41
N VAL A 171 -3.73 1.37 7.02
CA VAL A 171 -4.75 0.80 7.89
C VAL A 171 -4.48 -0.67 8.08
N TYR A 172 -4.49 -1.12 9.32
CA TYR A 172 -4.37 -2.51 9.70
C TYR A 172 -5.64 -2.97 10.40
N LYS A 173 -6.08 -4.19 10.09
CA LYS A 173 -7.07 -4.88 10.92
C LYS A 173 -6.38 -5.39 12.18
N GLN A 174 -6.97 -5.12 13.34
CA GLN A 174 -6.51 -5.71 14.60
C GLN A 174 -7.15 -7.10 14.79
N PRO A 175 -6.45 -8.05 15.43
CA PRO A 175 -7.04 -9.35 15.77
C PRO A 175 -8.20 -9.20 16.77
N GLU A 176 -8.07 -8.23 17.68
CA GLU A 176 -9.03 -7.86 18.71
C GLU A 176 -8.75 -6.42 19.18
N LYS A 177 -9.46 -5.94 20.21
CA LYS A 177 -9.12 -4.65 20.82
C LYS A 177 -7.74 -4.75 21.50
N CYS A 178 -6.79 -3.93 21.08
CA CYS A 178 -5.44 -3.95 21.60
C CYS A 178 -5.33 -3.17 22.92
N ASP A 179 -4.48 -3.63 23.83
CA ASP A 179 -4.09 -2.87 25.02
C ASP A 179 -2.94 -1.91 24.68
N PHE A 180 -3.26 -0.62 24.58
CA PHE A 180 -2.29 0.45 24.34
C PHE A 180 -1.90 1.22 25.60
N SER A 181 -2.21 0.71 26.79
CA SER A 181 -1.92 1.39 28.07
C SER A 181 -0.44 1.77 28.25
N LYS A 182 0.46 0.99 27.65
CA LYS A 182 1.92 1.23 27.69
C LYS A 182 2.45 2.07 26.53
N VAL A 183 1.60 2.42 25.56
CA VAL A 183 1.99 3.28 24.44
C VAL A 183 1.91 4.74 24.88
N ILE A 184 3.03 5.44 24.74
CA ILE A 184 3.12 6.86 25.09
C ILE A 184 2.21 7.67 24.17
N LYS A 185 1.35 8.50 24.75
CA LYS A 185 0.48 9.42 24.01
C LYS A 185 1.29 10.65 23.61
N LEU A 186 1.32 10.95 22.31
CA LEU A 186 2.09 12.08 21.78
C LEU A 186 1.16 13.19 21.30
N PRO A 187 1.29 14.42 21.82
CA PRO A 187 0.47 15.54 21.38
C PRO A 187 0.92 16.09 20.02
N ASN A 188 0.17 17.04 19.45
CA ASN A 188 0.51 17.69 18.18
C ASN A 188 1.30 19.01 18.30
N ASN A 189 1.77 19.34 19.50
CA ASN A 189 2.57 20.53 19.82
C ASN A 189 4.00 20.18 20.28
N SER A 190 4.45 18.95 20.04
CA SER A 190 5.85 18.53 20.25
C SER A 190 6.27 17.52 19.19
N GLY A 191 7.52 17.64 18.73
CA GLY A 191 8.18 16.66 17.86
C GLY A 191 8.82 15.49 18.63
N ASP A 192 8.78 15.50 19.95
CA ASP A 192 9.47 14.51 20.78
C ASP A 192 8.91 13.12 20.57
N LYS A 193 9.81 12.12 20.51
CA LYS A 193 9.50 10.69 20.32
C LYS A 193 8.75 10.35 19.03
N ARG A 194 8.62 11.29 18.09
CA ARG A 194 7.98 11.07 16.78
C ARG A 194 8.89 10.36 15.78
N GLY A 195 10.19 10.67 15.79
CA GLY A 195 11.19 10.06 14.91
C GLY A 195 11.68 8.69 15.39
N LYS A 196 12.32 7.93 14.50
CA LYS A 196 12.78 6.54 14.72
C LYS A 196 11.66 5.56 15.06
N PHE A 197 10.44 5.90 14.67
CA PHE A 197 9.31 4.98 14.68
C PHE A 197 9.50 3.90 13.61
N SER A 198 8.78 2.78 13.73
CA SER A 198 8.69 1.78 12.68
C SER A 198 7.31 1.16 12.72
N ILE A 199 6.49 1.43 11.70
CA ILE A 199 5.15 0.86 11.61
C ILE A 199 5.21 -0.66 11.51
N ALA A 200 6.24 -1.23 10.87
CA ALA A 200 6.46 -2.66 10.80
C ALA A 200 6.67 -3.29 12.20
N LYS A 201 7.50 -2.69 13.05
CA LYS A 201 7.71 -3.16 14.44
C LYS A 201 6.46 -3.00 15.28
N PHE A 202 5.74 -1.89 15.13
CA PHE A 202 4.46 -1.68 15.80
C PHE A 202 3.43 -2.75 15.40
N ALA A 203 3.30 -3.02 14.10
CA ALA A 203 2.42 -4.06 13.58
C ALA A 203 2.80 -5.45 14.10
N GLN A 204 4.09 -5.76 14.21
CA GLN A 204 4.55 -7.01 14.81
C GLN A 204 4.20 -7.11 16.30
N GLN A 205 4.48 -6.05 17.07
CA GLN A 205 4.21 -6.00 18.51
C GLN A 205 2.73 -6.27 18.84
N PHE A 206 1.82 -5.70 18.05
CA PHE A 206 0.38 -5.83 18.25
C PHE A 206 -0.29 -6.88 17.35
N LYS A 207 0.50 -7.71 16.65
CA LYS A 207 0.02 -8.80 15.77
C LYS A 207 -0.99 -8.33 14.71
N LEU A 208 -0.74 -7.16 14.11
CA LEU A 208 -1.63 -6.51 13.15
C LEU A 208 -1.59 -7.15 11.75
N GLY A 209 -0.58 -7.98 11.46
CA GLY A 209 -0.38 -8.56 10.14
C GLY A 209 0.02 -7.52 9.08
N THR A 210 -0.52 -7.65 7.88
CA THR A 210 -0.30 -6.73 6.75
C THR A 210 -1.36 -5.63 6.70
N PRO A 211 -1.05 -4.44 6.14
CA PRO A 211 -2.05 -3.41 5.96
C PRO A 211 -3.16 -3.89 5.02
N VAL A 212 -4.41 -3.61 5.38
CA VAL A 212 -5.61 -3.94 4.59
C VAL A 212 -5.96 -2.83 3.60
N ALA A 213 -5.59 -1.58 3.92
CA ALA A 213 -5.71 -0.46 3.00
C ALA A 213 -4.54 0.51 3.20
N GLY A 214 -4.22 1.28 2.18
CA GLY A 214 -3.26 2.36 2.30
C GLY A 214 -3.34 3.33 1.15
N ASN A 215 -2.63 4.44 1.29
CA ASN A 215 -2.46 5.45 0.24
C ASN A 215 -1.24 6.31 0.63
N PHE A 216 -0.70 7.10 -0.28
CA PHE A 216 0.34 8.05 0.07
C PHE A 216 0.35 9.23 -0.90
N TYR A 217 0.82 10.37 -0.41
CA TYR A 217 1.18 11.52 -1.24
C TYR A 217 2.66 11.86 -1.01
N VAL A 218 3.18 12.79 -1.80
CA VAL A 218 4.48 13.40 -1.56
C VAL A 218 4.34 14.88 -1.27
N ALA A 219 5.19 15.44 -0.42
CA ALA A 219 5.24 16.88 -0.17
C ALA A 219 6.66 17.37 0.01
N LYS A 220 6.90 18.62 -0.39
CA LYS A 220 8.15 19.36 -0.15
C LYS A 220 7.83 20.64 0.61
N TYR A 221 8.88 21.34 1.02
CA TYR A 221 8.78 22.57 1.79
C TYR A 221 7.83 23.60 1.14
N ASP A 222 7.05 24.28 1.98
CA ASP A 222 6.34 25.54 1.67
C ASP A 222 6.40 26.50 2.89
N ASP A 223 5.75 27.65 2.78
CA ASP A 223 5.78 28.71 3.81
C ASP A 223 4.92 28.41 5.06
N TYR A 224 4.20 27.30 5.11
CA TYR A 224 3.54 26.82 6.33
C TYR A 224 4.52 26.08 7.25
N VAL A 225 5.55 25.42 6.71
CA VAL A 225 6.50 24.60 7.50
C VAL A 225 7.14 25.36 8.67
N PRO A 226 7.58 26.63 8.54
CA PRO A 226 8.11 27.38 9.68
C PRO A 226 7.09 27.59 10.81
N LYS A 227 5.79 27.78 10.47
CA LYS A 227 4.70 27.94 11.45
C LYS A 227 4.46 26.63 12.19
N LEU A 228 4.53 25.50 11.48
CA LEU A 228 4.46 24.18 12.10
C LEU A 228 5.63 23.97 13.08
N TYR A 229 6.85 24.29 12.68
CA TYR A 229 8.01 24.15 13.57
C TYR A 229 7.94 25.05 14.80
N ALA A 230 7.39 26.26 14.68
CA ALA A 230 7.12 27.11 15.84
C ALA A 230 6.15 26.41 16.81
N LYS A 231 5.04 25.86 16.31
CA LYS A 231 4.07 25.10 17.12
C LYS A 231 4.71 23.90 17.85
N LEU A 232 5.65 23.20 17.21
CA LEU A 232 6.29 22.00 17.79
C LEU A 232 7.38 22.30 18.81
N LYS A 233 7.79 23.57 18.97
CA LYS A 233 8.81 23.99 19.94
C LYS A 233 8.22 24.47 21.27
N GLY A 234 6.89 24.61 21.35
CA GLY A 234 6.22 25.27 22.47
C GLY A 234 6.03 26.75 22.19
#